data_AF-A0A165NBW5-F1
#
_entry.id   AF-A0A165NBW5-F1
#
_cell.length_a   1.000
_cell.length_b   1.000
_cell.length_c   1.000
_cell.angle_alpha   90.00
_cell.angle_beta   90.00
_cell.angle_gamma   90.00
#
_symmetry.space_group_name_H-M   'P 1'
#
loop_
_entity.id
_entity.type
_entity.pdbx_description
1 polymer ?
#
loop_
_entity_poly.entity_id
_entity_poly.type
_entity_poly.pdbx_seq_one_letter_code
_entity_poly.pdbx_strand_id
1 'polypeptide(L)'
;MRVAKDNAKVALKQFKIERYYCPNTSGNPWLPATPGAHGFMFIGMSELDQTVGQGECCEVFLGFGQNDWRYFGSYACTRVAPLTPKDFDSLSAVDKKRYSKFTKDKKLAASEDEALRRYQEGTLRVPCVRMECQSFNHELFQALRDNLLVVPAFTPTVKRQRSSSAAQRSSPSSNPTTPRGPRSSVRLQAVLRPSCNEDEYDLPDDVAPPPKKRKSCESDAPPLVTDVLIHPSDQSLHATD
;
A
#
# COMPACT_ATOMS: atom_id res chain seq x y z
N MET A 1 -13.13 3.57 13.18
CA MET A 1 -12.68 4.94 13.48
C MET A 1 -11.92 5.47 12.29
N ARG A 2 -12.23 6.68 11.82
CA ARG A 2 -11.51 7.35 10.73
C ARG A 2 -10.29 8.08 11.27
N VAL A 3 -9.20 8.03 10.52
CA VAL A 3 -7.92 8.65 10.85
C VAL A 3 -7.47 9.45 9.63
N ALA A 4 -7.06 10.70 9.83
CA ALA A 4 -6.40 11.44 8.75
C ALA A 4 -4.98 10.89 8.52
N LYS A 5 -4.54 10.81 7.27
CA LYS A 5 -3.22 10.24 6.91
C LYS A 5 -2.07 10.94 7.66
N ASP A 6 -2.15 12.25 7.83
CA ASP A 6 -1.13 13.02 8.55
C ASP A 6 -1.13 12.74 10.06
N ASN A 7 -2.30 12.56 10.67
CA ASN A 7 -2.41 12.18 12.08
C ASN A 7 -1.82 10.79 12.31
N ALA A 8 -2.04 9.84 11.39
CA ALA A 8 -1.42 8.51 11.47
C ALA A 8 0.11 8.60 11.51
N LYS A 9 0.72 9.40 10.62
CA LYS A 9 2.18 9.59 10.58
C LYS A 9 2.73 10.16 11.89
N VAL A 10 2.07 11.17 12.45
CA VAL A 10 2.49 11.77 13.73
C VAL A 10 2.42 10.74 14.86
N ALA A 11 1.34 9.95 14.91
CA ALA A 11 1.16 8.91 15.93
C ALA A 11 2.27 7.87 15.85
N LEU A 12 2.50 7.34 14.65
CA LEU A 12 3.52 6.32 14.41
C LEU A 12 4.90 6.78 14.87
N LYS A 13 5.25 8.05 14.62
CA LYS A 13 6.51 8.64 15.10
C LYS A 13 6.59 8.70 16.63
N GLN A 14 5.51 9.11 17.31
CA GLN A 14 5.49 9.19 18.78
C GLN A 14 5.64 7.82 19.43
N PHE A 15 4.96 6.80 18.88
CA PHE A 15 5.05 5.42 19.36
C PHE A 15 6.31 4.69 18.87
N LYS A 16 7.22 5.37 18.17
CA LYS A 16 8.46 4.81 17.59
C LYS A 16 8.21 3.60 16.69
N ILE A 17 7.13 3.66 15.93
CA ILE A 17 6.73 2.61 14.98
C ILE A 17 7.41 2.91 13.65
N GLU A 18 8.39 2.08 13.31
CA GLU A 18 9.24 2.27 12.12
C GLU A 18 8.57 1.76 10.84
N ARG A 19 7.70 0.75 10.96
CA ARG A 19 7.09 0.06 9.82
C ARG A 19 5.58 0.00 9.93
N TYR A 20 4.93 0.45 8.86
CA TYR A 20 3.48 0.40 8.72
C TYR A 20 3.11 0.28 7.25
N TYR A 21 1.93 -0.28 6.98
CA TYR A 21 1.35 -0.34 5.65
C TYR A 21 0.05 0.46 5.59
N CYS A 22 -0.16 1.13 4.46
CA CYS A 22 -1.36 1.89 4.16
C CYS A 22 -2.02 1.42 2.84
N PRO A 23 -2.42 0.14 2.69
CA PRO A 23 -3.02 -0.31 1.45
C PRO A 23 -4.45 0.23 1.31
N ASN A 24 -4.82 0.50 0.06
CA ASN A 24 -6.20 0.85 -0.28
C ASN A 24 -7.00 -0.43 -0.55
N THR A 25 -8.22 -0.49 -0.03
CA THR A 25 -9.18 -1.57 -0.32
C THR A 25 -9.55 -1.62 -1.80
N SER A 26 -9.51 -0.48 -2.48
CA SER A 26 -9.66 -0.38 -3.92
C SER A 26 -8.48 -1.07 -4.63
N GLY A 27 -8.73 -2.28 -5.13
CA GLY A 27 -7.73 -3.09 -5.83
C GLY A 27 -7.10 -4.16 -4.96
N ASN A 28 -7.50 -4.28 -3.70
CA ASN A 28 -7.06 -5.35 -2.81
C ASN A 28 -8.29 -6.02 -2.16
N PRO A 29 -9.08 -6.80 -2.92
CA PRO A 29 -10.32 -7.41 -2.44
C PRO A 29 -10.12 -8.43 -1.31
N TRP A 30 -8.89 -8.89 -1.07
CA TRP A 30 -8.58 -9.92 -0.07
C TRP A 30 -7.97 -9.36 1.22
N LEU A 31 -7.94 -8.03 1.39
CA LEU A 31 -7.53 -7.43 2.65
C LEU A 31 -8.45 -7.88 3.79
N PRO A 32 -7.96 -7.83 5.04
CA PRO A 32 -8.79 -8.05 6.22
C PRO A 32 -10.08 -7.21 6.18
N ALA A 33 -11.24 -7.87 6.30
CA ALA A 33 -12.53 -7.18 6.27
C ALA A 33 -12.81 -6.37 7.55
N THR A 34 -12.26 -6.84 8.68
CA THR A 34 -12.39 -6.21 10.00
C THR A 34 -11.05 -6.18 10.72
N PRO A 35 -10.82 -5.23 11.65
CA PRO A 35 -9.65 -5.26 12.53
C PRO A 35 -9.54 -6.62 13.23
N GLY A 36 -8.33 -7.15 13.34
CA GLY A 36 -8.08 -8.46 13.93
C GLY A 36 -8.19 -9.65 12.96
N ALA A 37 -8.87 -9.50 11.83
CA ALA A 37 -9.00 -10.58 10.85
C ALA A 37 -7.71 -10.78 10.05
N HIS A 38 -7.44 -12.00 9.60
CA HIS A 38 -6.38 -12.30 8.63
C HIS A 38 -6.81 -11.89 7.21
N GLY A 39 -5.84 -11.83 6.29
CA GLY A 39 -6.12 -11.55 4.89
C GLY A 39 -4.89 -11.63 4.01
N PHE A 40 -5.03 -11.12 2.80
CA PHE A 40 -3.97 -11.00 1.82
C PHE A 40 -3.91 -9.59 1.27
N MET A 41 -2.69 -9.09 1.10
CA MET A 41 -2.41 -7.83 0.43
C MET A 41 -1.69 -8.12 -0.88
N PHE A 42 -2.17 -7.52 -1.95
CA PHE A 42 -1.51 -7.58 -3.23
C PHE A 42 -0.55 -6.40 -3.32
N ILE A 43 0.74 -6.70 -3.45
CA ILE A 43 1.71 -5.62 -3.52
C ILE A 43 1.90 -5.23 -4.98
N GLY A 44 1.95 -3.92 -5.23
CA GLY A 44 2.26 -3.38 -6.54
C GLY A 44 3.62 -3.88 -7.02
N MET A 45 3.78 -4.04 -8.32
CA MET A 45 4.97 -4.62 -8.95
C MET A 45 6.21 -3.69 -8.93
N SER A 46 6.40 -2.89 -7.88
CA SER A 46 7.60 -2.06 -7.71
C SER A 46 8.72 -2.84 -7.03
N GLU A 47 9.97 -2.49 -7.33
CA GLU A 47 11.18 -3.14 -6.80
C GLU A 47 11.31 -3.02 -5.26
N LEU A 48 10.53 -2.15 -4.61
CA LEU A 48 10.43 -2.06 -3.14
C LEU A 48 9.94 -3.37 -2.49
N ASP A 49 9.35 -4.27 -3.27
CA ASP A 49 8.78 -5.56 -2.86
C ASP A 49 9.74 -6.54 -2.18
N GLN A 50 11.05 -6.37 -2.35
CA GLN A 50 12.02 -7.27 -1.73
C GLN A 50 12.21 -7.00 -0.23
N THR A 51 11.75 -5.84 0.26
CA THR A 51 12.00 -5.39 1.64
C THR A 51 10.96 -5.84 2.65
N VAL A 52 9.85 -6.46 2.20
CA VAL A 52 8.91 -7.11 3.13
C VAL A 52 9.62 -8.32 3.74
N GLY A 53 10.23 -8.11 4.90
CA GLY A 53 10.94 -9.16 5.62
C GLY A 53 9.97 -10.29 5.97
N GLN A 54 10.43 -11.53 5.83
CA GLN A 54 9.64 -12.71 6.22
C GLN A 54 9.22 -12.58 7.69
N GLY A 55 7.93 -12.33 7.93
CA GLY A 55 7.34 -12.34 9.27
C GLY A 55 7.56 -11.06 10.10
N GLU A 56 7.98 -9.95 9.49
CA GLU A 56 8.09 -8.70 10.22
C GLU A 56 6.70 -8.18 10.62
N CYS A 57 6.57 -7.78 11.88
CA CYS A 57 5.36 -7.15 12.40
C CYS A 57 5.30 -5.69 11.96
N CYS A 58 4.12 -5.25 11.53
CA CYS A 58 3.89 -3.89 11.06
C CYS A 58 2.47 -3.44 11.40
N GLU A 59 2.32 -2.14 11.62
CA GLU A 59 1.00 -1.56 11.83
C GLU A 59 0.27 -1.36 10.51
N VAL A 60 -1.02 -1.67 10.48
CA VAL A 60 -1.81 -1.64 9.24
C VAL A 60 -2.91 -0.59 9.33
N PHE A 61 -2.97 0.26 8.31
CA PHE A 61 -4.04 1.23 8.09
C PHE A 61 -4.71 0.96 6.75
N LEU A 62 -6.01 0.66 6.73
CA LEU A 62 -6.73 0.42 5.48
C LEU A 62 -7.44 1.68 5.00
N GLY A 63 -7.25 2.00 3.72
CA GLY A 63 -7.95 3.10 3.03
C GLY A 63 -9.26 2.63 2.39
N PHE A 64 -10.36 3.33 2.69
CA PHE A 64 -11.70 3.13 2.12
C PHE A 64 -12.11 4.29 1.19
N GLY A 65 -11.14 5.03 0.67
CA GLY A 65 -11.33 6.25 -0.13
C GLY A 65 -10.16 7.21 0.07
N GLN A 66 -10.25 8.43 -0.46
CA GLN A 66 -9.16 9.43 -0.36
C GLN A 66 -8.82 9.80 1.09
N ASN A 67 -9.84 9.95 1.95
CA ASN A 67 -9.69 10.47 3.31
C ASN A 67 -10.33 9.59 4.41
N ASP A 68 -10.64 8.32 4.10
CA ASP A 68 -11.17 7.35 5.09
C ASP A 68 -10.11 6.29 5.35
N TRP A 69 -9.16 6.58 6.23
CA TRP A 69 -8.18 5.61 6.72
C TRP A 69 -8.59 5.08 8.07
N ARG A 70 -8.35 3.78 8.32
CA ARG A 70 -8.71 3.13 9.58
C ARG A 70 -7.58 2.25 10.05
N TYR A 71 -7.25 2.33 11.33
CA TYR A 71 -6.28 1.44 11.95
C TYR A 71 -6.88 0.04 12.13
N PHE A 72 -6.16 -0.99 11.70
CA PHE A 72 -6.62 -2.39 11.68
C PHE A 72 -5.88 -3.31 12.67
N GLY A 73 -4.72 -2.88 13.18
CA GLY A 73 -3.93 -3.64 14.13
C GLY A 73 -2.48 -3.83 13.69
N SER A 74 -1.77 -4.68 14.44
CA SER A 74 -0.42 -5.11 14.16
C SER A 74 -0.44 -6.49 13.49
N TYR A 75 0.22 -6.60 12.35
CA TYR A 75 0.18 -7.78 11.49
C TYR A 75 1.58 -8.30 11.20
N ALA A 76 1.76 -9.61 11.28
CA ALA A 76 2.88 -10.29 10.66
C ALA A 76 2.60 -10.39 9.15
N CYS A 77 3.47 -9.78 8.36
CA CYS A 77 3.37 -9.79 6.90
C CYS A 77 4.39 -10.78 6.34
N THR A 78 3.90 -11.81 5.65
CA THR A 78 4.75 -12.85 5.06
C THR A 78 4.47 -12.96 3.57
N ARG A 79 5.51 -12.82 2.75
CA ARG A 79 5.40 -13.05 1.31
C ARG A 79 5.04 -14.51 1.04
N VAL A 80 3.99 -14.71 0.27
CA VAL A 80 3.51 -16.02 -0.15
C VAL A 80 3.65 -16.19 -1.65
N ALA A 81 3.29 -17.37 -2.16
CA ALA A 81 3.25 -17.60 -3.59
C ALA A 81 2.40 -16.52 -4.29
N PRO A 82 2.84 -15.98 -5.44
CA PRO A 82 2.01 -15.11 -6.28
C PRO A 82 0.70 -15.79 -6.66
N LEU A 83 -0.34 -15.00 -6.98
CA LEU A 83 -1.63 -15.54 -7.41
C LEU A 83 -1.46 -16.52 -8.57
N THR A 84 -2.15 -17.65 -8.47
CA THR A 84 -2.28 -18.56 -9.62
C THR A 84 -3.21 -17.95 -10.66
N PRO A 85 -3.18 -18.40 -11.92
CA PRO A 85 -4.14 -17.95 -12.93
C PRO A 85 -5.60 -18.15 -12.50
N LYS A 86 -5.89 -19.28 -11.83
CA LYS A 86 -7.22 -19.59 -11.29
C LYS A 86 -7.64 -18.57 -10.22
N ASP A 87 -6.74 -18.22 -9.33
CA ASP A 87 -6.98 -17.22 -8.28
C ASP A 87 -7.20 -15.83 -8.87
N PHE A 88 -6.34 -15.45 -9.82
CA PHE A 88 -6.51 -14.21 -10.57
C PHE A 88 -7.87 -14.20 -11.30
N ASP A 89 -8.30 -15.34 -11.82
CA ASP A 89 -9.58 -15.44 -12.51
C ASP A 89 -10.80 -15.23 -11.63
N SER A 90 -10.68 -15.51 -10.32
CA SER A 90 -11.72 -15.25 -9.33
C SER A 90 -11.92 -13.75 -9.02
N LEU A 91 -10.96 -12.89 -9.41
CA LEU A 91 -11.07 -11.45 -9.20
C LEU A 91 -12.16 -10.83 -10.07
N SER A 92 -12.71 -9.70 -9.62
CA SER A 92 -13.69 -8.95 -10.39
C SER A 92 -13.08 -8.41 -11.70
N ALA A 93 -13.91 -8.18 -12.72
CA ALA A 93 -13.45 -7.57 -13.97
C ALA A 93 -12.82 -6.18 -13.76
N VAL A 94 -13.31 -5.44 -12.75
CA VAL A 94 -12.77 -4.12 -12.36
C VAL A 94 -11.35 -4.26 -11.82
N ASP A 95 -11.11 -5.23 -10.93
CA ASP A 95 -9.78 -5.48 -10.37
C ASP A 95 -8.81 -5.99 -11.44
N LYS A 96 -9.23 -6.94 -12.28
CA LYS A 96 -8.42 -7.44 -13.41
C LYS A 96 -7.99 -6.30 -14.34
N LYS A 97 -8.91 -5.38 -14.67
CA LYS A 97 -8.61 -4.20 -15.49
C LYS A 97 -7.62 -3.28 -14.79
N ARG A 98 -7.80 -3.02 -13.49
CA ARG A 98 -6.87 -2.20 -12.69
C ARG A 98 -5.45 -2.78 -12.71
N TYR A 99 -5.30 -4.09 -12.47
CA TYR A 99 -4.00 -4.76 -12.55
C TYR A 99 -3.36 -4.67 -13.93
N SER A 100 -4.16 -4.89 -14.97
CA SER A 100 -3.69 -4.83 -16.35
C SER A 100 -3.19 -3.43 -16.71
N LYS A 101 -3.91 -2.39 -16.26
CA LYS A 101 -3.49 -0.99 -16.38
C LYS A 101 -2.18 -0.73 -15.64
N PHE A 102 -2.08 -1.09 -14.36
CA PHE A 102 -0.84 -0.92 -13.60
C PHE A 102 0.36 -1.62 -14.24
N THR A 103 0.14 -2.81 -14.79
CA THR A 103 1.17 -3.59 -15.49
C THR A 103 1.71 -2.87 -16.71
N LYS A 104 0.80 -2.33 -17.52
CA LYS A 104 1.13 -1.50 -18.67
C LYS A 104 1.86 -0.23 -18.24
N ASP A 105 1.38 0.47 -17.22
CA ASP A 105 1.97 1.72 -16.73
C ASP A 105 3.40 1.49 -16.20
N LYS A 106 3.67 0.32 -15.64
CA LYS A 106 5.01 -0.16 -15.26
C LYS A 106 5.84 -0.72 -16.42
N LYS A 107 5.33 -0.64 -17.66
CA LYS A 107 5.98 -1.10 -18.90
C LYS A 107 6.33 -2.60 -18.89
N LEU A 108 5.56 -3.40 -18.14
CA LEU A 108 5.72 -4.87 -18.10
C LEU A 108 4.93 -5.58 -19.21
N ALA A 109 4.05 -4.84 -19.90
CA ALA A 109 3.31 -5.26 -21.09
C ALA A 109 3.13 -4.06 -22.04
N ALA A 110 2.93 -4.31 -23.33
CA ALA A 110 2.71 -3.25 -24.32
C ALA A 110 1.28 -2.67 -24.28
N SER A 111 0.30 -3.45 -23.83
CA SER A 111 -1.10 -3.03 -23.68
C SER A 111 -1.77 -3.63 -22.44
N GLU A 112 -2.94 -3.08 -22.07
CA GLU A 112 -3.77 -3.65 -20.98
C GLU A 112 -4.26 -5.05 -21.34
N ASP A 113 -4.70 -5.26 -22.59
CA ASP A 113 -5.18 -6.57 -23.05
C ASP A 113 -4.05 -7.62 -23.06
N GLU A 114 -2.83 -7.22 -23.42
CA GLU A 114 -1.67 -8.11 -23.33
C GLU A 114 -1.36 -8.48 -21.87
N ALA A 115 -1.38 -7.51 -20.96
CA ALA A 115 -1.19 -7.76 -19.53
C ALA A 115 -2.25 -8.74 -18.99
N LEU A 116 -3.52 -8.51 -19.32
CA LEU A 116 -4.63 -9.38 -18.92
C LEU A 116 -4.41 -10.81 -19.41
N ARG A 117 -4.08 -10.99 -20.70
CA ARG A 117 -3.81 -12.30 -21.28
C ARG A 117 -2.64 -13.00 -20.57
N ARG A 118 -1.55 -12.28 -20.28
CA ARG A 118 -0.39 -12.85 -19.58
C ARG A 118 -0.73 -13.31 -18.16
N TYR A 119 -1.62 -12.61 -17.44
CA TYR A 119 -2.11 -13.09 -16.15
C TYR A 119 -2.97 -14.36 -16.26
N GLN A 120 -3.85 -14.43 -17.27
CA GLN A 120 -4.68 -15.61 -17.54
C GLN A 120 -3.85 -16.83 -17.95
N GLU A 121 -2.77 -16.63 -18.72
CA GLU A 121 -1.82 -17.68 -19.08
C GLU A 121 -0.85 -18.03 -17.94
N GLY A 122 -0.73 -17.16 -16.94
CA GLY A 122 0.17 -17.32 -15.80
C GLY A 122 1.63 -16.97 -16.08
N THR A 123 1.93 -16.33 -17.21
CA THR A 123 3.25 -15.78 -17.54
C THR A 123 3.54 -14.50 -16.77
N LEU A 124 2.50 -13.78 -16.34
CA LEU A 124 2.54 -12.78 -15.27
C LEU A 124 1.72 -13.26 -14.07
N ARG A 125 2.13 -12.88 -12.86
CA ARG A 125 1.42 -13.21 -11.61
C ARG A 125 1.44 -12.03 -10.66
N VAL A 126 0.38 -11.88 -9.88
CA VAL A 126 0.25 -10.78 -8.90
C VAL A 126 1.00 -11.16 -7.61
N PRO A 127 2.03 -10.40 -7.19
CA PRO A 127 2.72 -10.64 -5.92
C PRO A 127 1.75 -10.52 -4.74
N CYS A 128 1.89 -11.43 -3.77
CA CYS A 128 0.98 -11.52 -2.63
C CYS A 128 1.73 -11.58 -1.30
N VAL A 129 1.16 -10.94 -0.29
CA VAL A 129 1.57 -11.05 1.10
C VAL A 129 0.39 -11.52 1.94
N ARG A 130 0.60 -12.58 2.70
CA ARG A 130 -0.32 -13.03 3.74
C ARG A 130 -0.16 -12.13 4.95
N MET A 131 -1.29 -11.68 5.47
CA MET A 131 -1.38 -10.80 6.64
C MET A 131 -2.00 -11.59 7.79
N GLU A 132 -1.23 -11.81 8.84
CA GLU A 132 -1.68 -12.50 10.04
C GLU A 132 -1.70 -11.51 11.21
N CYS A 133 -2.89 -11.12 11.66
CA CYS A 133 -3.04 -10.27 12.84
C CYS A 133 -2.34 -10.92 14.04
N GLN A 134 -1.45 -10.17 14.67
CA GLN A 134 -0.73 -10.56 15.87
C GLN A 134 -1.37 -9.94 17.11
N SER A 135 -1.71 -8.65 17.04
CA SER A 135 -2.27 -7.91 18.16
C SER A 135 -2.96 -6.63 17.69
N PHE A 136 -3.65 -5.97 18.61
CA PHE A 136 -4.24 -4.65 18.37
C PHE A 136 -3.69 -3.66 19.39
N ASN A 137 -2.95 -2.64 18.93
CA ASN A 137 -2.36 -1.65 19.83
C ASN A 137 -3.42 -0.65 20.30
N HIS A 138 -3.99 -0.92 21.49
CA HIS A 138 -5.03 -0.09 22.07
C HIS A 138 -4.57 1.32 22.41
N GLU A 139 -3.31 1.51 22.82
CA GLU A 139 -2.77 2.82 23.15
C GLU A 139 -2.64 3.70 21.91
N LEU A 140 -2.08 3.13 20.83
CA LEU A 140 -2.03 3.81 19.53
C LEU A 140 -3.44 4.14 19.03
N PHE A 141 -4.36 3.20 19.13
CA PHE A 141 -5.74 3.42 18.72
C PHE A 141 -6.41 4.55 19.51
N GLN A 142 -6.22 4.60 20.84
CA GLN A 142 -6.73 5.68 21.67
C GLN A 142 -6.10 7.03 21.31
N ALA A 143 -4.77 7.08 21.12
CA ALA A 143 -4.09 8.31 20.70
C ALA A 143 -4.60 8.84 19.34
N LEU A 144 -4.84 7.93 18.39
CA LEU A 144 -5.43 8.26 17.09
C LEU A 144 -6.88 8.74 17.21
N ARG A 145 -7.67 8.15 18.11
CA ARG A 145 -9.07 8.52 18.36
C ARG A 145 -9.19 9.91 18.95
N ASP A 146 -8.41 10.16 19.98
CA ASP A 146 -8.56 11.34 20.81
C ASP A 146 -7.92 12.56 20.12
N ASN A 147 -7.31 12.37 18.94
CA ASN A 147 -6.51 13.37 18.22
C ASN A 147 -5.50 14.08 19.14
N LEU A 148 -5.08 13.41 20.22
CA LEU A 148 -4.22 13.95 21.27
C LEU A 148 -2.78 14.14 20.80
N LEU A 149 -2.52 13.90 19.53
CA LEU A 149 -1.33 14.34 18.86
C LEU A 149 -1.44 15.85 18.72
N VAL A 150 -1.08 16.54 19.81
CA VAL A 150 -0.71 17.94 19.80
C VAL A 150 0.33 18.07 18.70
N VAL A 151 -0.10 18.48 17.51
CA VAL A 151 0.83 18.94 16.48
C VAL A 151 1.51 20.12 17.18
N PRO A 152 2.83 20.04 17.50
CA PRO A 152 3.49 21.16 18.12
C PRO A 152 3.20 22.35 17.23
N ALA A 153 2.50 23.35 17.78
CA ALA A 153 2.02 24.48 17.01
C ALA A 153 3.19 24.98 16.17
N PHE A 154 3.12 24.78 14.86
CA PHE A 154 4.15 25.24 13.95
C PHE A 154 4.22 26.73 14.19
N THR A 155 5.27 27.19 14.89
CA THR A 155 5.52 28.61 15.01
C THR A 155 5.73 29.07 13.58
N PRO A 156 4.89 29.97 13.04
CA PRO A 156 5.05 30.43 11.68
C PRO A 156 6.43 31.06 11.62
N THR A 157 7.36 30.36 10.98
CA THR A 157 8.67 30.91 10.70
C THR A 157 8.41 31.98 9.66
N VAL A 158 8.27 33.22 10.14
CA VAL A 158 8.13 34.41 9.31
C VAL A 158 9.28 34.36 8.32
N LYS A 159 8.99 33.97 7.06
CA LYS A 159 9.92 34.11 5.95
C LYS A 159 10.16 35.61 5.83
N ARG A 160 11.24 36.08 6.45
CA ARG A 160 11.75 37.43 6.35
C ARG A 160 12.00 37.69 4.87
N GLN A 161 11.03 38.36 4.25
CA GLN A 161 11.03 38.75 2.85
C GLN A 161 12.22 39.69 2.66
N ARG A 162 13.33 39.14 2.16
CA ARG A 162 14.54 39.90 1.88
C ARG A 162 14.26 40.71 0.62
N SER A 163 13.84 41.96 0.82
CA SER A 163 13.69 42.96 -0.24
C SER A 163 15.05 43.22 -0.89
N SER A 164 15.33 42.58 -2.01
CA SER A 164 16.43 42.95 -2.88
C SER A 164 15.97 44.02 -3.86
N SER A 165 16.22 45.27 -3.50
CA SER A 165 16.34 46.39 -4.41
C SER A 165 17.59 46.21 -5.28
N ALA A 166 17.44 46.05 -6.60
CA ALA A 166 18.57 46.15 -7.53
C ALA A 166 18.10 46.53 -8.95
N ALA A 167 18.29 47.82 -9.23
CA ALA A 167 18.81 48.40 -10.48
C ALA A 167 18.16 48.02 -11.82
N GLN A 168 17.45 49.02 -12.35
CA GLN A 168 17.29 49.30 -13.78
C GLN A 168 18.64 49.24 -14.52
N ARG A 169 18.67 48.59 -15.69
CA ARG A 169 19.47 49.03 -16.84
C ARG A 169 18.85 48.53 -18.15
N SER A 170 18.56 49.51 -18.98
CA SER A 170 18.10 49.50 -20.37
C SER A 170 19.05 48.79 -21.33
N SER A 171 18.52 48.14 -22.37
CA SER A 171 18.71 48.52 -23.80
C SER A 171 18.31 47.39 -24.79
N PRO A 172 18.06 47.73 -26.07
CA PRO A 172 17.19 46.98 -26.99
C PRO A 172 17.96 46.13 -28.02
N SER A 173 17.32 45.11 -28.61
CA SER A 173 17.64 44.65 -29.96
C SER A 173 16.55 43.75 -30.54
N SER A 174 16.49 43.74 -31.86
CA SER A 174 15.34 43.56 -32.74
C SER A 174 15.33 42.23 -33.53
N ASN A 175 14.14 41.90 -34.07
CA ASN A 175 13.82 41.06 -35.26
C ASN A 175 13.51 39.57 -35.04
N PRO A 176 12.87 38.87 -36.01
CA PRO A 176 11.68 39.25 -36.78
C PRO A 176 10.60 38.13 -36.88
N THR A 177 9.37 38.58 -37.13
CA THR A 177 8.34 38.04 -38.05
C THR A 177 8.39 36.58 -38.48
N THR A 178 7.36 35.81 -38.10
CA THR A 178 6.86 34.66 -38.89
C THR A 178 5.33 34.69 -39.02
N PRO A 179 4.78 34.26 -40.17
CA PRO A 179 3.39 34.54 -40.56
C PRO A 179 2.35 33.52 -40.07
N ARG A 180 1.14 34.06 -39.96
CA ARG A 180 -0.16 33.41 -39.71
C ARG A 180 -0.51 32.31 -40.73
N GLY A 181 -1.10 31.23 -40.22
CA GLY A 181 -1.94 30.27 -40.96
C GLY A 181 -3.10 29.77 -40.07
N PRO A 182 -4.22 29.28 -40.65
CA PRO A 182 -5.56 29.63 -40.19
C PRO A 182 -6.21 28.73 -39.15
N ARG A 183 -7.14 29.37 -38.43
CA ARG A 183 -8.11 28.82 -37.47
C ARG A 183 -9.01 27.76 -38.10
N SER A 184 -9.12 26.60 -37.45
CA SER A 184 -10.31 25.75 -37.52
C SER A 184 -10.90 25.63 -36.11
N SER A 185 -12.14 26.08 -36.00
CA SER A 185 -13.00 26.02 -34.83
C SER A 185 -13.65 24.64 -34.78
N VAL A 186 -13.31 23.83 -33.78
CA VAL A 186 -14.20 22.74 -33.32
C VAL A 186 -14.36 22.85 -31.82
N ARG A 187 -15.53 23.35 -31.45
CA ARG A 187 -16.07 23.43 -30.10
C ARG A 187 -16.59 22.03 -29.73
N LEU A 188 -15.83 21.28 -28.95
CA LEU A 188 -16.33 20.11 -28.24
C LEU A 188 -16.45 20.44 -26.76
N GLN A 189 -17.70 20.63 -26.32
CA GLN A 189 -18.09 20.41 -24.93
C GLN A 189 -18.05 18.90 -24.69
N ALA A 190 -17.29 18.42 -23.70
CA ALA A 190 -17.57 17.14 -23.03
C ALA A 190 -16.64 16.89 -21.84
N VAL A 191 -17.26 16.90 -20.65
CA VAL A 191 -16.97 16.04 -19.50
C VAL A 191 -15.61 16.22 -18.82
N LEU A 192 -15.64 16.96 -17.71
CA LEU A 192 -14.69 16.82 -16.60
C LEU A 192 -14.68 15.35 -16.15
N ARG A 193 -13.74 14.57 -16.67
CA ARG A 193 -13.38 13.27 -16.12
C ARG A 193 -12.64 13.51 -14.80
N PRO A 194 -12.98 12.84 -13.69
CA PRO A 194 -12.11 12.80 -12.53
C PRO A 194 -10.83 12.07 -12.97
N SER A 195 -9.72 12.82 -13.06
CA SER A 195 -8.40 12.22 -13.13
C SER A 195 -8.20 11.49 -11.81
N CYS A 196 -8.27 10.16 -11.83
CA CYS A 196 -7.77 9.34 -10.74
C CYS A 196 -6.24 9.47 -10.79
N ASN A 197 -5.74 10.59 -10.28
CA ASN A 197 -4.37 10.69 -9.82
C ASN A 197 -4.31 9.75 -8.63
N GLU A 198 -3.80 8.54 -8.87
CA GLU A 198 -3.19 7.77 -7.80
C GLU A 198 -1.93 8.54 -7.47
N ASP A 199 -2.09 9.47 -6.52
CA ASP A 199 -1.02 10.32 -6.05
C ASP A 199 0.20 9.45 -5.82
N GLU A 200 1.24 9.80 -6.58
CA GLU A 200 2.63 9.45 -6.40
C GLU A 200 2.88 9.18 -4.91
N TYR A 201 3.34 7.97 -4.61
CA TYR A 201 3.80 7.64 -3.27
C TYR A 201 5.06 8.49 -3.00
N ASP A 202 4.88 9.74 -2.57
CA ASP A 202 5.91 10.57 -1.95
C ASP A 202 6.33 9.89 -0.65
N LEU A 203 7.19 8.88 -0.79
CA LEU A 203 8.04 8.41 0.27
C LEU A 203 9.03 9.56 0.56
N PRO A 204 9.23 9.98 1.81
CA PRO A 204 10.25 10.96 2.11
C PRO A 204 11.63 10.40 1.70
N ASP A 205 12.31 11.10 0.79
CA ASP A 205 13.62 10.73 0.20
C ASP A 205 14.82 10.73 1.18
N ASP A 206 14.59 10.83 2.50
CA ASP A 206 15.67 11.04 3.48
C ASP A 206 15.54 10.13 4.72
N VAL A 207 15.48 8.82 4.50
CA VAL A 207 15.83 7.84 5.54
C VAL A 207 16.98 7.00 5.03
N ALA A 208 18.20 7.40 5.39
CA ALA A 208 19.38 6.57 5.22
C ALA A 208 19.09 5.16 5.78
N PRO A 209 19.48 4.08 5.06
CA PRO A 209 19.20 2.72 5.49
C PRO A 209 19.79 2.50 6.88
N PRO A 210 18.99 2.07 7.88
CA PRO A 210 19.53 1.82 9.21
C PRO A 210 20.53 0.64 9.16
N PRO A 211 21.57 0.65 10.01
CA PRO A 211 22.49 -0.48 10.12
C PRO A 211 21.71 -1.73 10.53
N LYS A 212 21.88 -2.81 9.75
CA LYS A 212 21.26 -4.13 9.96
C LYS A 212 21.66 -4.71 11.32
N LYS A 213 20.97 -4.33 12.40
CA LYS A 213 21.01 -5.06 13.68
C LYS A 213 19.87 -6.05 13.69
N ARG A 214 20.18 -7.29 13.35
CA ARG A 214 19.29 -8.44 13.53
C ARG A 214 19.03 -8.57 15.04
N LYS A 215 17.87 -8.13 15.50
CA LYS A 215 17.38 -8.43 16.84
C LYS A 215 16.41 -9.60 16.68
N SER A 216 16.88 -10.79 17.03
CA SER A 216 16.04 -11.97 17.16
C SER A 216 14.96 -11.67 18.19
N CYS A 217 13.70 -11.73 17.77
CA CYS A 217 12.60 -11.93 18.70
C CYS A 217 12.69 -13.39 19.15
N GLU A 218 13.40 -13.62 20.24
CA GLU A 218 13.41 -14.89 20.96
C GLU A 218 12.05 -15.03 21.65
N SER A 219 11.15 -15.74 21.00
CA SER A 219 9.90 -16.20 21.59
C SER A 219 10.22 -17.44 22.42
N ASP A 220 10.23 -17.29 23.75
CA ASP A 220 10.15 -18.40 24.70
C ASP A 220 8.84 -19.15 24.48
N ALA A 221 8.88 -20.16 23.61
CA ALA A 221 7.84 -21.17 23.50
C ALA A 221 8.17 -22.30 24.50
N PRO A 222 7.25 -22.68 25.40
CA PRO A 222 7.46 -23.82 26.28
C PRO A 222 7.54 -25.13 25.46
N PRO A 223 8.32 -26.12 25.91
CA PRO A 223 8.49 -27.37 25.18
C PRO A 223 7.17 -28.13 25.07
N LEU A 224 6.77 -28.44 23.83
CA LEU A 224 5.72 -29.40 23.55
C LEU A 224 6.18 -30.79 24.02
N VAL A 225 5.56 -31.26 25.10
CA VAL A 225 5.60 -32.65 25.51
C VAL A 225 4.77 -33.45 24.51
N THR A 226 5.44 -34.08 23.55
CA THR A 226 4.85 -35.11 22.71
C THR A 226 5.04 -36.45 23.40
N ASP A 227 4.01 -36.90 24.11
CA ASP A 227 3.80 -38.30 24.42
C ASP A 227 2.31 -38.60 24.27
N VAL A 228 1.99 -39.50 23.34
CA VAL A 228 1.40 -40.82 23.60
C VAL A 228 0.78 -41.29 22.28
N LEU A 229 1.46 -42.26 21.67
CA LEU A 229 0.93 -43.20 20.70
C LEU A 229 -0.19 -44.00 21.38
N ILE A 230 -1.43 -43.90 20.90
CA ILE A 230 -2.43 -44.97 21.09
C ILE A 230 -3.03 -45.30 19.73
N HIS A 231 -2.61 -46.43 19.18
CA HIS A 231 -3.36 -47.18 18.17
C HIS A 231 -4.60 -47.80 18.83
N PRO A 232 -5.81 -47.60 18.29
CA PRO A 232 -6.87 -48.57 18.44
C PRO A 232 -6.81 -49.54 17.26
N SER A 233 -6.51 -50.79 17.59
CA SER A 233 -6.60 -51.97 16.75
C SER A 233 -8.00 -52.18 16.17
N ASP A 234 -8.00 -52.85 15.02
CA ASP A 234 -9.06 -53.70 14.47
C ASP A 234 -10.22 -54.05 15.41
N GLN A 235 -11.44 -53.74 14.97
CA GLN A 235 -12.59 -54.64 15.13
C GLN A 235 -13.44 -54.61 13.85
N SER A 236 -13.13 -55.53 12.94
CA SER A 236 -14.08 -56.10 11.99
C SER A 236 -14.85 -57.21 12.70
N LEU A 237 -16.17 -57.07 12.85
CA LEU A 237 -17.07 -58.19 13.12
C LEU A 237 -18.40 -58.01 12.37
N HIS A 238 -18.74 -59.10 11.69
CA HIS A 238 -19.93 -59.38 10.90
C HIS A 238 -21.25 -59.31 11.70
N ALA A 239 -22.33 -58.95 11.00
CA ALA A 239 -23.70 -59.41 11.25
C ALA A 239 -24.43 -59.40 9.88
N THR A 240 -24.54 -60.55 9.21
CA THR A 240 -25.69 -61.50 9.17
C THR A 240 -26.92 -60.98 8.44
N ASP A 241 -27.18 -61.62 7.29
CA ASP A 241 -28.52 -62.05 6.85
C ASP A 241 -28.47 -63.59 6.77
#